data_AF-A0A965AKV3-F1
#
_entry.id   AF-A0A965AKV3-F1
#
_cell.length_a   1.000
_cell.length_b   1.000
_cell.length_c   1.000
_cell.angle_alpha   90.00
_cell.angle_beta   90.00
_cell.angle_gamma   90.00
#
_symmetry.space_group_name_H-M   'P 1'
#
loop_
_entity.id
_entity.type
_entity.pdbx_description
1 polymer ?
#
loop_
_entity_poly.entity_id
_entity_poly.type
_entity_poly.pdbx_seq_one_letter_code
_entity_poly.pdbx_strand_id
1 'polypeptide(L)'
;LITVAIVMGGYMITRFLHISGPLTMAAAGLVIGNYGKKTAMSATDKDYLDKFWEMIDEILNAMLFLIIGLELLLIPTIQQDWIIGLVSIFIVLFSRYLSIWLPMWVIPDLGRFDAKTMAVMVWGGLRGGVSIALALTIDPHLNQNLFLSATYYVVVFSIVIQGLSIGKLISLLKKKEKVSH
;
A
#
# COMPACT_ATOMS: atom_id res chain seq x y z
N LEU A 1 -10.69 5.15 -22.34
CA LEU A 1 -11.77 4.16 -22.57
C LEU A 1 -11.22 2.75 -22.81
N ILE A 2 -10.34 2.52 -23.79
CA ILE A 2 -9.75 1.18 -24.02
C ILE A 2 -9.05 0.63 -22.78
N THR A 3 -8.29 1.45 -22.07
CA THR A 3 -7.62 1.06 -20.81
C THR A 3 -8.60 0.65 -19.71
N VAL A 4 -9.73 1.35 -19.57
CA VAL A 4 -10.80 0.98 -18.64
C VAL A 4 -11.48 -0.32 -19.05
N ALA A 5 -11.72 -0.51 -20.35
CA ALA A 5 -12.27 -1.76 -20.88
C ALA A 5 -11.32 -2.95 -20.61
N ILE A 6 -10.00 -2.74 -20.72
CA ILE A 6 -9.00 -3.74 -20.34
C ILE A 6 -9.08 -4.05 -18.85
N VAL A 7 -9.19 -3.03 -17.99
CA VAL A 7 -9.30 -3.25 -16.53
C VAL A 7 -10.58 -4.00 -16.17
N MET A 8 -11.75 -3.53 -16.64
CA MET A 8 -13.03 -4.14 -16.30
C MET A 8 -13.23 -5.50 -16.97
N GLY A 9 -12.98 -5.60 -18.27
CA GLY A 9 -13.11 -6.84 -19.04
C GLY A 9 -12.05 -7.88 -18.64
N GLY A 10 -10.81 -7.44 -18.44
CA GLY A 10 -9.73 -8.28 -17.95
C GLY A 10 -10.02 -8.83 -16.55
N TYR A 11 -10.52 -8.00 -15.64
CA TYR A 11 -10.93 -8.45 -14.31
C TYR A 11 -12.03 -9.51 -14.39
N MET A 12 -13.04 -9.32 -15.25
CA MET A 12 -14.08 -10.33 -15.47
C MET A 12 -13.50 -11.67 -15.94
N ILE A 13 -12.57 -11.65 -16.90
CA ILE A 13 -11.90 -12.85 -17.40
C ILE A 13 -11.13 -13.56 -16.28
N THR A 14 -10.38 -12.81 -15.46
CA THR A 14 -9.61 -13.40 -14.35
C THR A 14 -10.49 -14.12 -13.34
N ARG A 15 -11.72 -13.63 -13.12
CA ARG A 15 -12.70 -14.28 -12.24
C ARG A 15 -13.13 -15.65 -12.76
N PHE A 16 -13.31 -15.80 -14.07
CA PHE A 16 -13.63 -17.10 -14.69
C PHE A 16 -12.45 -18.08 -14.65
N LEU A 17 -11.23 -17.56 -14.77
CA LEU A 17 -10.01 -18.38 -14.73
C LEU A 17 -9.52 -18.68 -13.30
N HIS A 18 -10.19 -18.16 -12.27
CA HIS A 18 -9.76 -18.27 -10.87
C HIS A 18 -8.33 -17.76 -10.60
N ILE A 19 -7.91 -16.72 -11.32
CA ILE A 19 -6.60 -16.06 -11.17
C ILE A 19 -6.79 -14.73 -10.41
N SER A 20 -5.73 -14.23 -9.76
CA SER A 20 -5.75 -12.93 -9.08
C SER A 20 -6.02 -11.78 -10.07
N GLY A 21 -7.23 -11.23 -10.01
CA GLY A 21 -7.65 -10.07 -10.79
C GLY A 21 -6.75 -8.84 -10.58
N PRO A 22 -6.52 -8.38 -9.33
CA PRO A 22 -5.67 -7.22 -9.09
C PRO A 22 -4.25 -7.37 -9.62
N LEU A 23 -3.62 -8.54 -9.44
CA LEU A 23 -2.26 -8.78 -9.93
C LEU A 23 -2.20 -8.81 -11.46
N THR A 24 -3.21 -9.40 -12.11
CA THR A 24 -3.30 -9.43 -13.56
C THR A 24 -3.48 -8.02 -14.14
N MET A 25 -4.30 -7.19 -13.49
CA MET A 25 -4.49 -5.80 -13.92
C MET A 25 -3.24 -4.95 -13.69
N ALA A 26 -2.49 -5.20 -12.62
CA ALA A 26 -1.18 -4.57 -12.41
C ALA A 26 -0.20 -4.95 -13.52
N ALA A 27 -0.14 -6.24 -13.92
CA ALA A 27 0.68 -6.69 -15.04
C ALA A 27 0.24 -6.03 -16.37
N ALA A 28 -1.05 -5.98 -16.64
CA ALA A 28 -1.59 -5.28 -17.81
C ALA A 28 -1.23 -3.78 -17.81
N GLY A 29 -1.31 -3.12 -16.65
CA GLY A 29 -0.90 -1.74 -16.46
C GLY A 29 0.60 -1.52 -16.75
N LEU A 30 1.48 -2.41 -16.29
CA LEU A 30 2.91 -2.38 -16.61
C LEU A 30 3.17 -2.54 -18.12
N VAL A 31 2.46 -3.45 -18.78
CA VAL A 31 2.58 -3.65 -20.24
C VAL A 31 2.11 -2.42 -21.01
N ILE A 32 0.95 -1.85 -20.68
CA ILE A 32 0.43 -0.64 -21.33
C ILE A 32 1.34 0.55 -21.05
N GLY A 33 1.79 0.70 -19.81
CA GLY A 33 2.65 1.79 -19.36
C GLY A 33 4.04 1.78 -20.00
N ASN A 34 4.63 0.60 -20.19
CA ASN A 34 5.97 0.47 -20.77
C ASN A 34 5.92 0.32 -22.31
N TYR A 35 5.18 -0.66 -22.82
CA TYR A 35 5.16 -1.01 -24.24
C TYR A 35 4.14 -0.17 -25.03
N GLY A 36 2.93 -0.03 -24.49
CA GLY A 36 1.83 0.71 -25.13
C GLY A 36 2.17 2.18 -25.34
N LYS A 37 2.66 2.85 -24.30
CA LYS A 37 3.12 4.24 -24.41
C LYS A 37 4.31 4.37 -25.36
N LYS A 38 5.32 3.50 -25.31
CA LYS A 38 6.55 3.70 -26.10
C LYS A 38 6.34 3.54 -27.61
N THR A 39 5.42 2.66 -28.04
CA THR A 39 5.34 2.22 -29.44
C THR A 39 4.09 2.71 -30.17
N ALA A 40 2.98 2.96 -29.46
CA ALA A 40 1.66 3.12 -30.09
C ALA A 40 0.93 4.43 -29.73
N MET A 41 1.52 5.32 -28.94
CA MET A 41 0.86 6.54 -28.45
C MET A 41 1.66 7.80 -28.78
N SER A 42 0.96 8.85 -29.22
CA SER A 42 1.54 10.19 -29.35
C SER A 42 1.85 10.78 -27.97
N ALA A 43 2.64 11.86 -27.91
CA ALA A 43 2.94 12.53 -26.64
C ALA A 43 1.65 13.03 -25.95
N THR A 44 0.71 13.54 -26.73
CA THR A 44 -0.58 14.05 -26.25
C THR A 44 -1.45 12.94 -25.68
N ASP A 45 -1.52 11.78 -26.35
CA ASP A 45 -2.33 10.64 -25.87
C ASP A 45 -1.82 10.08 -24.54
N LYS A 46 -0.50 10.10 -24.33
CA LYS A 46 0.11 9.69 -23.07
C LYS A 46 -0.28 10.62 -21.93
N ASP A 47 -0.17 11.92 -22.16
CA ASP A 47 -0.52 12.94 -21.17
C ASP A 47 -2.00 12.86 -20.77
N TYR A 48 -2.91 12.69 -21.74
CA TYR A 48 -4.33 12.47 -21.44
C TYR A 48 -4.58 11.19 -20.65
N LEU A 49 -3.90 10.09 -21.02
CA LEU A 49 -4.04 8.83 -20.32
C LEU A 49 -3.54 8.92 -18.87
N ASP A 50 -2.42 9.61 -18.66
CA ASP A 50 -1.82 9.79 -17.34
C ASP A 50 -2.70 10.66 -16.44
N LYS A 51 -3.14 11.82 -16.93
CA LYS A 51 -4.07 12.68 -16.19
C LYS A 51 -5.39 11.99 -15.87
N PHE A 52 -5.91 11.17 -16.80
CA PHE A 52 -7.12 10.41 -16.56
C PHE A 52 -6.95 9.43 -15.39
N TRP A 53 -5.88 8.64 -15.39
CA TRP A 53 -5.65 7.67 -14.32
C TRP A 53 -5.24 8.32 -13.00
N GLU A 54 -4.51 9.42 -13.04
CA GLU A 54 -4.20 10.24 -11.86
C GLU A 54 -5.49 10.76 -11.21
N MET A 55 -6.41 11.33 -11.99
CA MET A 55 -7.71 11.78 -11.47
C MET A 55 -8.53 10.63 -10.87
N ILE A 56 -8.54 9.46 -11.52
CA ILE A 56 -9.23 8.28 -10.99
C ILE A 56 -8.58 7.81 -9.68
N ASP A 57 -7.24 7.78 -9.61
CA ASP A 57 -6.50 7.41 -8.40
C ASP A 57 -6.81 8.39 -7.24
N GLU A 58 -6.80 9.69 -7.51
CA GLU A 58 -7.15 10.72 -6.53
C GLU A 58 -8.58 10.55 -6.00
N ILE A 59 -9.56 10.33 -6.88
CA ILE A 59 -10.95 10.12 -6.50
C ILE A 59 -11.10 8.86 -5.66
N LEU A 60 -10.55 7.73 -6.12
CA LEU A 60 -10.65 6.44 -5.42
C LEU A 60 -9.95 6.49 -4.06
N ASN A 61 -8.80 7.15 -3.97
CA ASN A 61 -8.07 7.29 -2.73
C ASN A 61 -8.82 8.19 -1.74
N ALA A 62 -9.41 9.31 -2.21
CA ALA A 62 -10.26 10.17 -1.38
C ALA A 62 -11.50 9.41 -0.85
N MET A 63 -12.16 8.63 -1.70
CA MET A 63 -13.28 7.77 -1.29
C MET A 63 -12.84 6.71 -0.26
N LEU A 64 -11.69 6.08 -0.48
CA LEU A 64 -11.12 5.10 0.45
C LEU A 64 -10.87 5.72 1.82
N PHE A 65 -10.24 6.89 1.88
CA PHE A 65 -10.01 7.58 3.16
C PHE A 65 -11.30 8.01 3.83
N LEU A 66 -12.29 8.48 3.07
CA LEU A 66 -13.60 8.85 3.59
C LEU A 66 -14.30 7.65 4.23
N ILE A 67 -14.33 6.50 3.54
CA ILE A 67 -14.96 5.28 4.04
C ILE A 67 -14.24 4.78 5.30
N ILE A 68 -12.91 4.75 5.32
CA ILE A 68 -12.13 4.36 6.51
C ILE A 68 -12.39 5.31 7.68
N GLY A 69 -12.49 6.61 7.42
CA GLY A 69 -12.79 7.62 8.43
C GLY A 69 -14.21 7.48 9.01
N LEU A 70 -15.19 7.12 8.18
CA LEU A 70 -16.56 6.86 8.62
C LEU A 70 -16.66 5.56 9.43
N GLU A 71 -15.99 4.50 8.97
CA GLU A 71 -15.95 3.20 9.66
C GLU A 71 -15.34 3.34 11.07
N LEU A 72 -14.37 4.24 11.29
CA LEU A 72 -13.80 4.57 12.61
C LEU A 72 -14.89 4.84 13.66
N LEU A 73 -15.90 5.63 13.27
CA LEU A 73 -16.94 6.10 14.19
C LEU A 73 -17.92 4.97 14.59
N LEU A 74 -17.96 3.89 13.83
CA LEU A 74 -18.91 2.80 13.98
C LEU A 74 -18.38 1.62 14.79
N ILE A 75 -17.10 1.63 15.20
CA ILE A 75 -16.49 0.51 15.97
C ILE A 75 -16.60 0.80 17.48
N PRO A 76 -17.57 0.20 18.21
CA PRO A 76 -17.78 0.44 19.63
C PRO A 76 -16.66 -0.14 20.52
N THR A 77 -15.91 -1.12 20.02
CA THR A 77 -14.97 -1.93 20.82
C THR A 77 -13.53 -1.42 20.81
N ILE A 78 -13.23 -0.28 20.15
CA ILE A 78 -11.85 0.27 20.06
C ILE A 78 -11.23 0.40 21.45
N GLN A 79 -11.99 0.83 22.46
CA GLN A 79 -11.42 1.04 23.80
C GLN A 79 -11.03 -0.25 24.54
N GLN A 80 -11.61 -1.39 24.19
CA GLN A 80 -11.39 -2.65 24.92
C GLN A 80 -10.18 -3.43 24.39
N ASP A 81 -9.88 -3.30 23.10
CA ASP A 81 -8.86 -4.10 22.40
C ASP A 81 -7.55 -3.34 22.11
N TRP A 82 -7.31 -2.21 22.77
CA TRP A 82 -6.14 -1.35 22.50
C TRP A 82 -4.79 -2.06 22.65
N ILE A 83 -4.69 -3.05 23.56
CA ILE A 83 -3.48 -3.86 23.77
C ILE A 83 -3.19 -4.71 22.53
N ILE A 84 -4.22 -5.34 21.96
CA ILE A 84 -4.11 -6.15 20.75
C ILE A 84 -3.67 -5.26 19.58
N GLY A 85 -4.23 -4.05 19.48
CA GLY A 85 -3.81 -3.05 18.51
C GLY A 85 -2.32 -2.69 18.63
N LEU A 86 -1.85 -2.39 19.84
CA LEU A 86 -0.45 -2.03 20.11
C LEU A 86 0.51 -3.18 19.76
N VAL A 87 0.18 -4.40 20.19
CA VAL A 87 0.96 -5.61 19.90
C VAL A 87 1.00 -5.87 18.39
N SER A 88 -0.14 -5.70 17.71
CA SER A 88 -0.24 -5.86 16.25
C SER A 88 0.66 -4.88 15.51
N ILE A 89 0.70 -3.60 15.93
CA ILE A 89 1.62 -2.60 15.35
C ILE A 89 3.08 -3.07 15.48
N PHE A 90 3.47 -3.54 16.65
CA PHE A 90 4.84 -3.99 16.88
C PHE A 90 5.20 -5.21 16.02
N ILE A 91 4.34 -6.23 15.98
CA ILE A 91 4.50 -7.43 15.14
C ILE A 91 4.62 -7.06 13.67
N VAL A 92 3.79 -6.13 13.21
CA VAL A 92 3.78 -5.65 11.83
C VAL A 92 5.08 -4.94 11.45
N LEU A 93 5.58 -4.04 12.31
CA LEU A 93 6.82 -3.34 12.05
C LEU A 93 8.02 -4.28 12.10
N PHE A 94 8.01 -5.22 13.06
CA PHE A 94 9.05 -6.22 13.19
C PHE A 94 9.09 -7.18 11.99
N SER A 95 7.93 -7.70 11.56
CA SER A 95 7.84 -8.53 10.36
C SER A 95 8.30 -7.77 9.11
N ARG A 96 7.98 -6.48 8.97
CA ARG A 96 8.47 -5.64 7.85
C ARG A 96 10.00 -5.51 7.88
N TYR A 97 10.57 -5.25 9.05
CA TYR A 97 12.03 -5.19 9.23
C TYR A 97 12.67 -6.52 8.83
N LEU A 98 12.12 -7.64 9.30
CA LEU A 98 12.63 -8.97 9.01
C LEU A 98 12.53 -9.33 7.51
N SER A 99 11.43 -9.00 6.86
CA SER A 99 11.23 -9.24 5.41
C SER A 99 12.18 -8.46 4.52
N ILE A 100 12.71 -7.32 4.99
CA ILE A 100 13.73 -6.54 4.27
C ILE A 100 15.14 -7.01 4.64
N TRP A 101 15.36 -7.34 5.93
CA TRP A 101 16.65 -7.79 6.44
C TRP A 101 17.03 -9.18 5.91
N LEU A 102 16.08 -10.11 5.83
CA LEU A 102 16.33 -11.50 5.45
C LEU A 102 16.90 -11.62 4.02
N PRO A 103 16.32 -10.99 2.97
CA PRO A 103 16.91 -11.03 1.63
C PRO A 103 18.29 -10.37 1.57
N MET A 104 18.54 -9.30 2.34
CA MET A 104 19.86 -8.66 2.39
C MET A 104 20.95 -9.55 3.00
N TRP A 105 20.56 -10.43 3.94
CA TRP A 105 21.49 -11.36 4.55
C TRP A 105 21.73 -12.61 3.68
N VAL A 106 20.66 -13.11 3.03
CA VAL A 106 20.70 -14.33 2.22
C VAL A 106 21.29 -14.11 0.82
N ILE A 107 21.14 -12.91 0.25
CA ILE A 107 21.59 -12.58 -1.12
C ILE A 107 22.76 -11.58 -1.05
N PRO A 108 24.02 -12.05 -1.08
CA PRO A 108 25.19 -11.19 -0.91
C PRO A 108 25.33 -10.10 -1.98
N ASP A 109 24.85 -10.36 -3.20
CA ASP A 109 24.99 -9.46 -4.37
C ASP A 109 23.87 -8.42 -4.51
N LEU A 110 22.89 -8.39 -3.60
CA LEU A 110 21.77 -7.43 -3.70
C LEU A 110 22.16 -5.99 -3.34
N GLY A 111 23.43 -5.75 -3.03
CA GLY A 111 23.93 -4.50 -2.49
C GLY A 111 23.52 -4.32 -1.03
N ARG A 112 24.47 -3.98 -0.16
CA ARG A 112 24.14 -3.62 1.22
C ARG A 112 23.47 -2.26 1.20
N PHE A 113 22.15 -2.22 1.33
CA PHE A 113 21.44 -0.97 1.54
C PHE A 113 21.98 -0.32 2.82
N ASP A 114 22.33 0.97 2.75
CA ASP A 114 22.71 1.72 3.94
C ASP A 114 21.58 1.65 4.98
N ALA A 115 21.91 1.69 6.27
CA ALA A 115 20.95 1.63 7.36
C ALA A 115 19.87 2.72 7.22
N LYS A 116 20.22 3.85 6.57
CA LYS A 116 19.29 4.93 6.21
C LYS A 116 18.25 4.50 5.18
N THR A 117 18.68 3.85 4.10
CA THR A 117 17.78 3.35 3.04
C THR A 117 16.88 2.26 3.60
N MET A 118 17.41 1.38 4.45
CA MET A 118 16.62 0.39 5.17
C MET A 118 15.56 1.04 6.06
N ALA A 119 15.93 2.07 6.84
CA ALA A 119 14.98 2.80 7.67
C ALA A 119 13.85 3.43 6.84
N VAL A 120 14.18 4.04 5.69
CA VAL A 120 13.17 4.60 4.78
C VAL A 120 12.28 3.50 4.18
N MET A 121 12.82 2.34 3.80
CA MET A 121 12.02 1.23 3.25
C MET A 121 11.08 0.57 4.27
N VAL A 122 11.50 0.48 5.54
CA VAL A 122 10.66 -0.01 6.64
C VAL A 122 9.58 1.01 6.98
N TRP A 123 9.95 2.29 7.10
CA TRP A 123 9.05 3.35 7.54
C TRP A 123 8.10 3.86 6.45
N GLY A 124 8.51 3.75 5.18
CA GLY A 124 7.72 4.16 4.02
C GLY A 124 6.67 3.14 3.59
N GLY A 125 6.61 1.97 4.24
CA GLY A 125 5.60 0.94 3.97
C GLY A 125 4.23 1.29 4.55
N LEU A 126 3.61 2.36 4.05
CA LEU A 126 2.28 2.79 4.49
C LEU A 126 1.25 1.67 4.22
N ARG A 127 0.50 1.31 5.25
CA ARG A 127 -0.64 0.40 5.14
C ARG A 127 -1.87 1.21 4.74
N GLY A 128 -2.45 0.85 3.60
CA GLY A 128 -3.64 1.52 3.05
C GLY A 128 -4.94 0.74 3.27
N GLY A 129 -6.00 1.21 2.63
CA GLY A 129 -7.35 0.64 2.75
C GLY A 129 -7.52 -0.77 2.21
N VAL A 130 -6.60 -1.27 1.39
CA VAL A 130 -6.61 -2.68 0.94
C VAL A 130 -6.53 -3.65 2.13
N SER A 131 -5.82 -3.29 3.19
CA SER A 131 -5.74 -4.14 4.40
C SER A 131 -7.09 -4.24 5.10
N ILE A 132 -7.83 -3.12 5.18
CA ILE A 132 -9.17 -3.07 5.78
C ILE A 132 -10.17 -3.83 4.92
N ALA A 133 -10.11 -3.68 3.59
CA ALA A 133 -10.95 -4.43 2.68
C ALA A 133 -10.80 -5.96 2.88
N LEU A 134 -9.55 -6.44 3.05
CA LEU A 134 -9.29 -7.84 3.37
C LEU A 134 -9.83 -8.25 4.75
N ALA A 135 -9.68 -7.40 5.77
CA ALA A 135 -10.22 -7.68 7.09
C ALA A 135 -11.76 -7.78 7.09
N LEU A 136 -12.44 -6.97 6.28
CA LEU A 136 -13.90 -7.02 6.11
C LEU A 136 -14.37 -8.28 5.39
N THR A 137 -13.54 -8.92 4.57
CA THR A 137 -13.87 -10.18 3.90
C THR A 137 -13.74 -11.43 4.79
N ILE A 138 -13.24 -11.29 6.03
CA ILE A 138 -13.11 -12.40 6.97
C ILE A 138 -14.50 -12.84 7.43
N ASP A 139 -14.70 -14.16 7.50
CA ASP A 139 -15.94 -14.76 8.00
C ASP A 139 -16.23 -14.31 9.45
N PRO A 140 -17.44 -13.83 9.76
CA PRO A 140 -17.84 -13.43 11.11
C PRO A 140 -17.55 -14.49 12.20
N HIS A 141 -17.58 -15.78 11.84
CA HIS A 141 -17.33 -16.88 12.76
C HIS A 141 -15.86 -17.00 13.21
N LEU A 142 -14.91 -16.37 12.52
CA LEU A 142 -13.47 -16.42 12.82
C LEU A 142 -12.96 -15.25 13.68
N ASN A 143 -13.76 -14.75 14.62
CA ASN A 143 -13.42 -13.55 15.42
C ASN A 143 -13.07 -12.35 14.52
N GLN A 144 -13.89 -12.10 13.50
CA GLN A 144 -13.73 -10.99 12.55
C GLN A 144 -13.47 -9.65 13.26
N ASN A 145 -14.17 -9.39 14.37
CA ASN A 145 -14.01 -8.18 15.17
C ASN A 145 -12.57 -7.98 15.69
N LEU A 146 -11.88 -9.04 16.07
CA LEU A 146 -10.50 -8.97 16.57
C LEU A 146 -9.51 -8.65 15.46
N PHE A 147 -9.63 -9.30 14.30
CA PHE A 147 -8.80 -9.00 13.13
C PHE A 147 -9.09 -7.63 12.55
N LEU A 148 -10.35 -7.21 12.56
CA LEU A 148 -10.77 -5.89 12.13
C LEU A 148 -10.15 -4.82 13.05
N SER A 149 -10.28 -4.98 14.38
CA SER A 149 -9.67 -4.09 15.38
C SER A 149 -8.13 -4.02 15.22
N ALA A 150 -7.45 -5.16 15.12
CA ALA A 150 -6.00 -5.21 14.92
C ALA A 150 -5.57 -4.50 13.62
N THR A 151 -6.21 -4.81 12.50
CA THR A 151 -5.91 -4.19 11.19
C THR A 151 -6.16 -2.69 11.24
N TYR A 152 -7.21 -2.29 11.92
CA TYR A 152 -7.60 -0.91 12.09
C TYR A 152 -6.52 -0.08 12.82
N TYR A 153 -6.09 -0.53 14.01
CA TYR A 153 -5.01 0.11 14.76
C TYR A 153 -3.75 0.28 13.94
N VAL A 154 -3.37 -0.76 13.20
CA VAL A 154 -2.18 -0.72 12.36
C VAL A 154 -2.33 0.29 11.21
N VAL A 155 -3.48 0.32 10.54
CA VAL A 155 -3.72 1.25 9.42
C VAL A 155 -3.77 2.70 9.90
N VAL A 156 -4.45 2.99 11.01
CA VAL A 156 -4.46 4.34 11.60
C VAL A 156 -3.07 4.77 12.03
N PHE A 157 -2.33 3.90 12.72
CA PHE A 157 -0.93 4.17 13.06
C PHE A 157 -0.10 4.46 11.82
N SER A 158 -0.28 3.67 10.75
CA SER A 158 0.48 3.84 9.51
C SER A 158 0.16 5.17 8.82
N ILE A 159 -1.12 5.52 8.67
CA ILE A 159 -1.54 6.75 8.00
C ILE A 159 -1.15 7.98 8.81
N VAL A 160 -1.46 8.01 10.10
CA VAL A 160 -1.26 9.19 10.96
C VAL A 160 0.21 9.31 11.35
N ILE A 161 0.80 8.27 11.93
CA ILE A 161 2.16 8.36 12.48
C ILE A 161 3.18 8.16 11.37
N GLN A 162 3.12 7.08 10.59
CA GLN A 162 4.12 6.85 9.54
C GLN A 162 3.97 7.86 8.38
N GLY A 163 2.73 8.20 7.98
CA GLY A 163 2.46 9.18 6.92
C GLY A 163 2.96 10.59 7.25
N LEU A 164 2.73 11.10 8.46
CA LEU A 164 3.23 12.42 8.87
C LEU A 164 4.73 12.42 9.19
N SER A 165 5.29 11.29 9.62
CA SER A 165 6.70 11.20 10.02
C SER A 165 7.66 10.91 8.87
N ILE A 166 7.21 10.30 7.76
CA ILE A 166 8.10 9.91 6.65
C ILE A 166 8.81 11.13 6.03
N GLY A 167 8.10 12.25 5.83
CA GLY A 167 8.70 13.48 5.31
C GLY A 167 9.77 14.07 6.24
N LYS A 168 9.53 14.01 7.55
CA LYS A 168 10.51 14.41 8.58
C LYS A 168 11.71 13.45 8.63
N LEU A 169 11.47 12.15 8.49
CA LEU A 169 12.53 11.14 8.47
C LEU A 169 13.46 11.35 7.27
N ILE A 170 12.90 11.55 6.08
CA ILE A 170 13.68 11.80 4.86
C ILE A 170 14.52 13.08 5.00
N SER A 171 13.94 14.16 5.56
CA SER A 171 14.69 15.42 5.74
C SER A 171 15.81 15.31 6.77
N LEU A 172 15.60 14.57 7.87
CA LEU A 172 16.63 14.28 8.87
C LEU A 172 17.78 13.45 8.29
N LEU A 173 17.46 12.43 7.49
CA LEU A 173 18.46 11.56 6.87
C LEU A 173 19.30 12.32 5.82
N LYS A 174 18.68 13.20 5.01
CA LYS A 174 19.39 14.10 4.08
C LYS A 174 20.27 15.12 4.81
N LYS A 175 19.80 15.67 5.94
CA LYS A 175 20.58 16.66 6.71
C LYS A 175 21.86 16.05 7.30
N LYS A 176 21.80 14.80 7.75
CA LYS A 176 22.96 14.07 8.31
C LYS A 176 24.05 13.79 7.27
N GLU A 177 23.68 13.71 5.99
CA GLU A 177 24.60 13.51 4.86
C GLU A 177 25.37 14.79 4.49
N LYS A 178 24.74 15.96 4.60
CA LYS A 178 25.41 17.26 4.39
C LYS A 178 26.40 17.67 5.49
N VAL A 179 26.38 17.00 6.64
CA VAL A 179 27.27 17.32 7.79
C VAL A 179 28.46 16.36 7.88
N SER A 180 28.47 15.26 7.09
CA SER A 180 29.60 14.31 7.03
C SER A 180 30.51 14.49 5.80
N HIS A 181 30.37 15.61 5.11
CA HIS A 181 31.29 16.11 4.08
C HIS A 181 31.78 17.49 4.49
#